data_AF-A0A094ANR6-F1
#
_entry.id   AF-A0A094ANR6-F1
#
_cell.length_a   1.000
_cell.length_b   1.000
_cell.length_c   1.000
_cell.angle_alpha   90.00
_cell.angle_beta   90.00
_cell.angle_gamma   90.00
#
_symmetry.space_group_name_H-M   'P 1'
#
loop_
_entity.id
_entity.type
_entity.pdbx_description
1 polymer ?
#
loop_
_entity_poly.entity_id
_entity_poly.type
_entity_poly.pdbx_seq_one_letter_code
_entity_poly.pdbx_strand_id
1 'polypeptide(L)'
;METDNLRTASVYINNLLLSRGLLKNGQNLDFAHPEQGEGGSEGTMGRIMGVVNDLILRRDRDATQRENLSNTIRTLRADALRQTTDLTRLQTKHADAQRKLGLSEATERALKAQLRGAEGAARGLRDEMARMRVLVGQARA
;
A
#
# COMPACT_ATOMS: atom_id res chain seq x y z
N MET A 1 2.84 -8.73 -59.63
CA MET A 1 1.87 -8.25 -58.60
C MET A 1 2.06 -8.97 -57.27
N GLU A 2 2.09 -10.31 -57.24
CA GLU A 2 2.25 -11.05 -55.97
C GLU A 2 3.66 -10.92 -55.35
N THR A 3 4.71 -10.93 -56.19
CA THR A 3 6.11 -10.75 -55.77
C THR A 3 6.41 -9.36 -55.19
N ASP A 4 5.82 -8.29 -55.76
CA ASP A 4 5.96 -6.93 -55.21
C ASP A 4 5.25 -6.79 -53.85
N ASN A 5 4.12 -7.50 -53.68
CA ASN A 5 3.41 -7.56 -52.41
C ASN A 5 4.25 -8.28 -51.34
N LEU A 6 4.89 -9.41 -51.69
CA LEU A 6 5.79 -10.13 -50.79
C LEU A 6 7.03 -9.33 -50.41
N ARG A 7 7.63 -8.60 -51.36
CA ARG A 7 8.77 -7.71 -51.07
C ARG A 7 8.39 -6.59 -50.10
N THR A 8 7.21 -5.99 -50.31
CA THR A 8 6.68 -4.95 -49.42
C THR A 8 6.41 -5.49 -48.01
N ALA A 9 5.78 -6.67 -47.91
CA ALA A 9 5.55 -7.36 -46.66
C ALA A 9 6.88 -7.73 -45.94
N SER A 10 7.89 -8.18 -46.68
CA SER A 10 9.22 -8.48 -46.17
C SER A 10 9.86 -7.25 -45.51
N VAL A 11 9.84 -6.09 -46.18
CA VAL A 11 10.34 -4.83 -45.61
C VAL A 11 9.57 -4.44 -44.35
N TYR A 12 8.24 -4.54 -44.38
CA TYR A 12 7.40 -4.21 -43.23
C TYR A 12 7.72 -5.10 -42.01
N ILE A 13 7.84 -6.41 -42.21
CA ILE A 13 8.17 -7.37 -41.14
C ILE A 13 9.56 -7.06 -40.57
N ASN A 14 10.55 -6.77 -41.41
CA ASN A 14 11.89 -6.41 -40.93
C ASN A 14 11.87 -5.16 -40.03
N ASN A 15 11.14 -4.12 -40.43
CA ASN A 15 10.97 -2.93 -39.59
C ASN A 15 10.27 -3.24 -38.26
N LEU A 16 9.28 -4.14 -38.29
CA LEU A 16 8.56 -4.59 -37.10
C LEU A 16 9.46 -5.37 -36.13
N LEU A 17 10.30 -6.27 -36.66
CA LEU A 17 11.25 -7.05 -35.89
C LEU A 17 12.37 -6.17 -35.33
N LEU A 18 12.87 -5.21 -36.12
CA LEU A 18 13.90 -4.27 -35.70
C LEU A 18 13.42 -3.35 -34.58
N SER A 19 12.24 -2.74 -34.72
CA SER A 19 11.62 -1.91 -33.67
C SER A 19 11.35 -2.67 -32.37
N ARG A 20 11.21 -4.00 -32.44
CA ARG A 20 11.08 -4.89 -31.28
C ARG A 20 12.43 -5.43 -30.78
N GLY A 21 13.54 -5.07 -31.39
CA GLY A 21 14.88 -5.54 -31.03
C GLY A 21 15.06 -7.05 -31.23
N LEU A 22 14.36 -7.64 -32.21
CA LEU A 22 14.49 -9.04 -32.62
C LEU A 22 15.48 -9.21 -33.79
N LEU A 23 15.83 -8.12 -34.46
CA LEU A 23 16.89 -8.06 -35.45
C LEU A 23 17.91 -6.98 -35.05
N LYS A 24 19.14 -7.12 -35.52
CA LYS A 24 20.18 -6.09 -35.44
C LYS A 24 20.15 -5.24 -36.70
N ASN A 25 20.59 -3.98 -36.59
CA ASN A 25 20.72 -3.08 -37.74
C ASN A 25 21.55 -3.75 -38.86
N GLY A 26 21.02 -3.76 -40.08
CA GLY A 26 21.68 -4.35 -41.25
C GLY A 26 21.52 -5.86 -41.41
N GLN A 27 20.86 -6.56 -40.47
CA GLN A 27 20.60 -8.00 -40.55
C GLN A 27 19.15 -8.30 -40.95
N ASN A 28 18.70 -7.72 -42.06
CA ASN A 28 17.36 -8.01 -42.57
C ASN A 28 17.27 -9.47 -43.05
N LEU A 29 16.04 -9.99 -43.08
CA LEU A 29 15.68 -11.29 -43.60
C LEU A 29 14.89 -11.08 -44.90
N ASP A 30 15.31 -11.71 -46.00
CA ASP A 30 14.51 -11.68 -47.21
C ASP A 30 13.44 -12.78 -47.16
N PHE A 31 12.22 -12.38 -46.76
CA PHE A 31 11.08 -13.27 -46.74
C PHE A 31 10.48 -13.54 -48.13
N ALA A 32 10.79 -12.71 -49.12
CA ALA A 32 10.25 -12.84 -50.47
C ALA A 32 11.07 -13.81 -51.33
N HIS A 33 12.40 -13.82 -51.12
CA HIS A 33 13.35 -14.68 -51.83
C HIS A 33 14.37 -15.30 -50.86
N PRO A 34 13.96 -16.26 -50.02
CA PRO A 34 14.82 -16.81 -48.98
C PRO A 34 16.09 -17.48 -49.52
N GLU A 35 16.07 -17.96 -50.78
CA GLU A 35 17.21 -18.52 -51.49
C GLU A 35 18.34 -17.51 -51.78
N GLN A 36 18.01 -16.22 -51.80
CA GLN A 36 18.99 -15.14 -52.06
C GLN A 36 19.70 -14.68 -50.77
N GLY A 37 19.24 -15.16 -49.62
CA GLY A 37 19.87 -14.86 -48.33
C GLY A 37 21.20 -15.61 -48.13
N GLU A 38 21.97 -15.13 -47.16
CA GLU A 38 23.22 -15.76 -46.75
C GLU A 38 22.96 -17.20 -46.24
N GLY A 39 23.66 -18.18 -46.81
CA GLY A 39 23.42 -19.60 -46.54
C GLY A 39 22.22 -20.19 -47.31
N GLY A 40 21.70 -19.47 -48.30
CA GLY A 40 20.56 -19.89 -49.11
C GLY A 40 19.27 -20.03 -48.31
N SER A 41 18.33 -20.80 -48.84
CA SER A 41 17.01 -20.98 -48.22
C SER A 41 17.12 -21.56 -46.81
N GLU A 42 18.01 -22.55 -46.59
CA GLU A 42 18.22 -23.15 -45.27
C GLU A 42 18.76 -22.15 -44.24
N GLY A 43 19.75 -21.32 -44.63
CA GLY A 43 20.30 -20.27 -43.78
C GLY A 43 19.26 -19.22 -43.39
N THR A 44 18.49 -18.74 -44.36
CA THR A 44 17.40 -17.77 -44.12
C THR A 44 16.32 -18.37 -43.22
N MET A 45 15.89 -19.61 -43.48
CA MET A 45 14.89 -20.30 -42.65
C MET A 45 15.39 -20.54 -41.23
N GLY A 46 16.67 -20.88 -41.04
CA GLY A 46 17.27 -21.01 -39.71
C GLY A 46 17.23 -19.69 -38.91
N ARG A 47 17.50 -18.56 -39.57
CA ARG A 47 17.39 -17.23 -38.92
C ARG A 47 15.93 -16.86 -38.60
N ILE A 48 14.99 -17.19 -39.48
CA ILE A 48 13.55 -17.00 -39.22
C ILE A 48 13.11 -17.83 -38.01
N MET A 49 13.52 -19.10 -37.93
CA MET A 49 13.24 -19.96 -36.77
C MET A 49 13.80 -19.37 -35.48
N GLY A 50 15.01 -18.79 -35.52
CA GLY A 50 15.59 -18.07 -34.39
C GLY A 50 14.72 -16.90 -33.91
N VAL A 51 14.23 -16.06 -34.83
CA VAL A 51 13.33 -14.95 -34.50
C VAL A 51 12.00 -15.46 -33.92
N VAL A 52 11.44 -16.53 -34.48
CA VAL A 52 10.21 -17.15 -33.98
C VAL A 52 10.42 -17.69 -32.56
N ASN A 53 11.54 -18.36 -32.30
CA ASN A 53 11.90 -18.81 -30.95
C ASN A 53 12.00 -17.63 -29.97
N ASP A 54 12.69 -16.55 -30.35
CA ASP A 54 12.81 -15.36 -29.50
C ASP A 54 11.46 -14.71 -29.21
N LEU A 55 10.54 -14.69 -30.19
CA LEU A 55 9.17 -14.21 -30.01
C LEU A 55 8.39 -15.06 -29.00
N ILE A 56 8.49 -16.38 -29.10
CA ILE A 56 7.84 -17.31 -28.16
C ILE A 56 8.39 -17.10 -26.75
N LEU A 57 9.72 -17.11 -26.59
CA LEU A 57 10.37 -16.91 -25.29
C LEU A 57 10.07 -15.54 -24.67
N ARG A 58 9.92 -14.49 -25.48
CA ARG A 58 9.48 -13.17 -24.99
C ARG A 58 8.01 -13.19 -24.57
N ARG A 59 7.13 -13.77 -25.37
CA ARG A 59 5.71 -13.89 -25.04
C ARG A 59 5.50 -14.66 -23.75
N ASP A 60 6.21 -15.76 -23.55
CA ASP A 60 6.10 -16.58 -22.34
C ASP A 60 6.58 -15.80 -21.11
N ARG A 61 7.71 -15.09 -21.21
CA ARG A 61 8.19 -14.20 -20.14
C ARG A 61 7.19 -13.09 -19.82
N ASP A 62 6.63 -12.44 -20.83
CA ASP A 62 5.64 -11.38 -20.66
C ASP A 62 4.36 -11.92 -20.00
N ALA A 63 3.93 -13.14 -20.37
CA ALA A 63 2.78 -13.79 -19.76
C ALA A 63 3.03 -14.07 -18.26
N THR A 64 4.18 -14.64 -17.91
CA THR A 64 4.57 -14.87 -16.52
C THR A 64 4.68 -13.55 -15.72
N GLN A 65 5.26 -12.50 -16.31
CA GLN A 65 5.33 -11.19 -15.65
C GLN A 65 3.94 -10.59 -15.41
N ARG A 66 3.03 -10.68 -16.38
CA ARG A 66 1.65 -10.22 -16.22
C ARG A 66 0.90 -10.99 -15.14
N GLU A 67 1.09 -12.30 -15.06
CA GLU A 67 0.51 -13.13 -14.01
C GLU A 67 1.05 -12.73 -12.63
N ASN A 68 2.36 -12.58 -12.49
CA ASN A 68 3.01 -12.13 -11.26
C ASN A 68 2.48 -10.76 -10.81
N LEU A 69 2.42 -9.78 -11.72
CA LEU A 69 1.85 -8.46 -11.45
C LEU A 69 0.38 -8.54 -11.02
N SER A 70 -0.42 -9.39 -11.68
CA SER A 70 -1.82 -9.60 -11.33
C SER A 70 -1.96 -10.17 -9.91
N ASN A 71 -1.10 -11.11 -9.53
CA ASN A 71 -1.07 -11.66 -8.19
C ASN A 71 -0.64 -10.61 -7.15
N THR A 72 0.41 -9.83 -7.41
CA THR A 72 0.83 -8.73 -6.53
C THR A 72 -0.28 -7.70 -6.33
N ILE A 73 -1.00 -7.31 -7.39
CA ILE A 73 -2.12 -6.36 -7.29
C ILE A 73 -3.25 -6.93 -6.42
N ARG A 74 -3.59 -8.22 -6.57
CA ARG A 74 -4.61 -8.87 -5.72
C ARG A 74 -4.19 -8.86 -4.25
N THR A 75 -2.93 -9.20 -3.95
CA THR A 75 -2.39 -9.16 -2.58
C THR A 75 -2.44 -7.75 -2.00
N LEU A 76 -1.95 -6.75 -2.73
CA LEU A 76 -1.97 -5.36 -2.29
C LEU A 76 -3.38 -4.85 -2.01
N ARG A 77 -4.36 -5.23 -2.86
CA ARG A 77 -5.78 -4.88 -2.62
C ARG A 77 -6.33 -5.53 -1.35
N ALA A 78 -6.02 -6.80 -1.11
CA ALA A 78 -6.45 -7.50 0.09
C ALA A 78 -5.83 -6.87 1.36
N ASP A 79 -4.55 -6.51 1.31
CA ASP A 79 -3.85 -5.87 2.43
C ASP A 79 -4.37 -4.45 2.69
N ALA A 80 -4.62 -3.66 1.65
CA ALA A 80 -5.23 -2.33 1.80
C ALA A 80 -6.61 -2.39 2.47
N LEU A 81 -7.44 -3.40 2.11
CA LEU A 81 -8.75 -3.60 2.74
C LEU A 81 -8.62 -3.98 4.22
N ARG A 82 -7.67 -4.87 4.55
CA ARG A 82 -7.36 -5.24 5.94
C ARG A 82 -6.91 -4.04 6.76
N GLN A 83 -5.95 -3.27 6.23
CA GLN A 83 -5.45 -2.05 6.88
C GLN A 83 -6.54 -1.01 7.12
N THR A 84 -7.44 -0.82 6.15
CA THR A 84 -8.59 0.09 6.28
C THR A 84 -9.53 -0.35 7.41
N THR A 85 -9.80 -1.65 7.51
CA THR A 85 -10.62 -2.23 8.58
C THR A 85 -9.97 -2.06 9.94
N ASP A 86 -8.67 -2.33 10.05
CA ASP A 86 -7.92 -2.17 11.29
C ASP A 86 -7.83 -0.71 11.74
N LEU A 87 -7.62 0.23 10.80
CA LEU A 87 -7.65 1.66 11.08
C LEU A 87 -9.01 2.10 11.63
N THR A 88 -10.09 1.65 11.01
CA THR A 88 -11.46 1.96 11.48
C THR A 88 -11.67 1.44 12.90
N ARG A 89 -11.25 0.21 13.17
CA ARG A 89 -11.32 -0.40 14.52
C ARG A 89 -10.48 0.37 15.55
N LEU A 90 -9.28 0.82 15.15
CA LEU A 90 -8.40 1.60 16.01
C LEU A 90 -8.98 2.98 16.32
N GLN A 91 -9.58 3.64 15.32
CA GLN A 91 -10.26 4.92 15.49
C GLN A 91 -11.44 4.82 16.48
N THR A 92 -12.26 3.76 16.37
CA THR A 92 -13.35 3.52 17.34
C THR A 92 -12.81 3.33 18.75
N LYS A 93 -11.77 2.49 18.92
CA LYS A 93 -11.13 2.28 20.23
C LYS A 93 -10.54 3.57 20.79
N HIS A 94 -9.94 4.39 19.95
CA HIS A 94 -9.37 5.68 20.34
C HIS A 94 -10.46 6.64 20.81
N ALA A 95 -11.56 6.77 20.07
CA ALA A 95 -12.69 7.60 20.46
C ALA A 95 -13.31 7.15 21.81
N ASP A 96 -13.43 5.83 22.02
CA ASP A 96 -13.91 5.27 23.28
C ASP A 96 -12.96 5.56 24.45
N ALA A 97 -11.65 5.43 24.23
CA ALA A 97 -10.63 5.74 25.22
C ALA A 97 -10.65 7.24 25.59
N GLN A 98 -10.77 8.13 24.60
CA GLN A 98 -10.89 9.58 24.84
C GLN A 98 -12.14 9.92 25.66
N ARG A 99 -13.29 9.28 25.37
CA ARG A 99 -14.51 9.47 26.17
C ARG A 99 -14.33 9.02 27.62
N LYS A 100 -13.72 7.85 27.84
CA LYS A 100 -13.44 7.34 29.20
C LYS A 100 -12.46 8.24 29.95
N LEU A 101 -11.43 8.74 29.28
CA LEU A 101 -10.48 9.69 29.85
C LEU A 101 -11.19 10.95 30.32
N GLY A 102 -12.02 11.58 29.47
CA GLY A 102 -12.76 12.79 29.84
C GLY A 102 -13.71 12.58 31.03
N LEU A 103 -14.36 11.41 31.12
CA LEU A 103 -15.16 11.06 32.30
C LEU A 103 -14.29 10.94 33.55
N SER A 104 -13.17 10.22 33.46
CA SER A 104 -12.23 10.05 34.57
C SER A 104 -11.70 11.40 35.07
N GLU A 105 -11.30 12.30 34.17
CA GLU A 105 -10.83 13.64 34.50
C GLU A 105 -11.93 14.51 35.15
N ALA A 106 -13.18 14.36 34.71
CA ALA A 106 -14.32 15.02 35.34
C ALA A 106 -14.55 14.48 36.76
N THR A 107 -14.49 13.16 36.95
CA THR A 107 -14.62 12.54 38.27
C THR A 107 -13.50 12.94 39.22
N GLU A 108 -12.25 13.02 38.73
CA GLU A 108 -11.11 13.45 39.51
C GLU A 108 -11.28 14.90 40.00
N ARG A 109 -11.72 15.80 39.11
CA ARG A 109 -12.00 17.19 39.46
C ARG A 109 -13.11 17.30 40.51
N ALA A 110 -14.18 16.53 40.39
CA ALA A 110 -15.26 16.49 41.37
C ALA A 110 -14.77 16.00 42.74
N LEU A 111 -14.01 14.91 42.78
CA LEU A 111 -13.44 14.36 44.01
C LEU A 111 -12.46 15.33 44.68
N LYS A 112 -11.61 16.01 43.90
CA LYS A 112 -10.71 17.06 44.42
C LYS A 112 -11.49 18.24 45.03
N ALA A 113 -12.61 18.64 44.42
CA ALA A 113 -13.46 19.69 44.97
C ALA A 113 -14.15 19.23 46.27
N GLN A 114 -14.67 18.00 46.31
CA GLN A 114 -15.26 17.41 47.52
C GLN A 114 -14.24 17.31 48.66
N LEU A 115 -13.00 16.88 48.37
CA LEU A 115 -11.93 16.79 49.36
C LEU A 115 -11.64 18.16 49.99
N ARG A 116 -11.47 19.21 49.15
CA ARG A 116 -11.25 20.58 49.65
C ARG A 116 -12.42 21.08 50.50
N GLY A 117 -13.66 20.77 50.11
CA GLY A 117 -14.85 21.10 50.89
C GLY A 117 -14.86 20.41 52.26
N ALA A 118 -14.55 19.11 52.29
CA ALA A 118 -14.46 18.33 53.53
C ALA A 118 -13.32 18.82 54.44
N GLU A 119 -12.16 19.15 53.89
CA GLU A 119 -11.05 19.76 54.63
C GLU A 119 -11.45 21.11 55.25
N GLY A 120 -12.19 21.94 54.51
CA GLY A 120 -12.72 23.21 55.01
C GLY A 120 -13.71 23.02 56.16
N ALA A 121 -14.68 22.10 56.00
CA ALA A 121 -15.64 21.77 57.04
C ALA A 121 -14.96 21.23 58.31
N ALA A 122 -13.96 20.34 58.15
CA ALA A 122 -13.20 19.80 59.26
C ALA A 122 -12.42 20.89 60.03
N ARG A 123 -11.87 21.90 59.33
CA ARG A 123 -11.24 23.07 59.97
C ARG A 123 -12.27 23.89 60.75
N GLY A 124 -13.41 24.20 60.15
CA GLY A 124 -14.48 24.96 60.81
C GLY A 124 -14.95 24.30 62.11
N LEU A 125 -15.19 22.98 62.08
CA LEU A 125 -15.56 22.20 63.27
C LEU A 125 -14.49 22.23 64.36
N ARG A 126 -13.19 22.19 63.98
CA ARG A 126 -12.09 22.30 64.96
C ARG A 126 -12.09 23.68 65.62
N ASP A 127 -12.30 24.75 64.87
CA ASP A 127 -12.33 26.12 65.39
C ASP A 127 -13.54 26.34 66.32
N GLU A 128 -14.71 25.81 65.96
CA GLU A 128 -15.91 25.84 66.82
C GLU A 128 -15.70 25.07 68.13
N MET A 129 -15.13 23.86 68.06
CA MET A 129 -14.78 23.11 69.26
C MET A 129 -13.79 23.87 70.15
N ALA A 130 -12.80 24.56 69.56
CA ALA A 130 -11.85 25.37 70.32
C ALA A 130 -12.56 26.52 71.05
N ARG A 131 -13.44 27.26 70.37
CA ARG A 131 -14.27 28.32 70.99
C ARG A 131 -15.16 27.79 72.11
N MET A 132 -15.81 26.65 71.88
CA MET A 132 -16.67 26.03 72.89
C MET A 132 -15.89 25.57 74.12
N ARG A 133 -14.67 25.03 73.95
CA ARG A 133 -13.78 24.70 75.07
C ARG A 133 -13.44 25.93 75.92
N VAL A 134 -13.16 27.07 75.28
CA VAL A 134 -12.89 28.34 75.99
C VAL A 134 -14.11 28.80 76.79
N LEU A 135 -15.30 28.80 76.16
CA LEU A 135 -16.57 29.17 76.82
C LEU A 135 -16.87 28.29 78.03
N VAL A 136 -16.70 26.97 77.91
CA VAL A 136 -16.88 26.03 79.03
C VAL A 136 -15.87 26.29 80.15
N GLY A 137 -14.63 26.65 79.82
CA GLY A 137 -13.62 27.04 80.80
C GLY A 137 -14.01 28.29 81.58
N GLN A 138 -14.53 29.31 80.89
CA GLN A 138 -15.01 30.55 81.51
C GLN A 138 -16.23 30.33 82.42
N ALA A 139 -17.16 29.46 82.03
CA ALA A 139 -18.36 29.16 82.83
C ALA A 139 -18.07 28.34 84.11
N ARG A 140 -16.86 27.79 84.25
CA ARG A 140 -16.43 26.99 85.41
C ARG A 140 -15.54 27.76 86.39
N ALA A 141 -15.07 28.95 86.03
CA ALA A 141 -14.25 29.82 86.87
C ALA A 141 -15.13 30.82 87.63
#